data_AF-X7ZXU2-F1
#
_entry.id   AF-X7ZXU2-F1
#
_cell.length_a   1.000
_cell.length_b   1.000
_cell.length_c   1.000
_cell.angle_alpha   90.00
_cell.angle_beta   90.00
_cell.angle_gamma   90.00
#
_symmetry.space_group_name_H-M   'P 1'
#
loop_
_entity.id
_entity.type
_entity.pdbx_description
1 polymer ?
#
loop_
_entity_poly.entity_id
_entity_poly.type
_entity_poly.pdbx_seq_one_letter_code
_entity_poly.pdbx_strand_id
1 'polypeptide(L)'
;MAKALVHEMPHTLAALEAGQLSEWRATLIVRESACLDVEDRRALDAELCADMSALDGMGDARIAAAAKDIAYRLNAQAVVDRAAKAASERTVTIRPARTP
;
A
#
# COMPACT_ATOMS: atom_id res chain seq x y z
N MET A 1 13.31 -1.29 -6.61
CA MET A 1 12.88 -1.79 -5.27
C MET A 1 13.42 -0.89 -4.17
N ALA A 2 14.74 -0.65 -4.11
CA ALA A 2 15.39 0.15 -3.07
C ALA A 2 14.72 1.50 -2.73
N LYS A 3 14.35 2.32 -3.73
CA LYS A 3 13.77 3.66 -3.46
C LYS A 3 12.39 3.60 -2.80
N ALA A 4 11.55 2.63 -3.19
CA ALA A 4 10.23 2.43 -2.57
C ALA A 4 10.39 1.93 -1.12
N LEU A 5 11.27 0.96 -0.90
CA LEU A 5 11.56 0.43 0.44
C LEU A 5 12.02 1.52 1.41
N VAL A 6 13.00 2.35 1.01
CA VAL A 6 13.61 3.35 1.90
C VAL A 6 12.64 4.46 2.32
N HIS A 7 11.71 4.87 1.45
CA HIS A 7 10.84 6.02 1.72
C HIS A 7 9.39 5.65 2.07
N GLU A 8 8.96 4.45 1.69
CA GLU A 8 7.55 4.06 1.68
C GLU A 8 7.33 2.77 2.48
N MET A 9 8.36 1.94 2.68
CA MET A 9 8.21 0.63 3.36
C MET A 9 9.40 0.32 4.31
N PRO A 10 9.61 1.14 5.36
CA PRO A 10 10.74 1.01 6.26
C PRO A 10 10.76 -0.29 7.08
N HIS A 11 9.62 -0.90 7.41
CA HIS A 11 9.56 -2.15 8.16
C HIS A 11 10.02 -3.34 7.31
N THR A 12 9.63 -3.39 6.03
CA THR A 12 10.12 -4.37 5.06
C THR A 12 11.62 -4.25 4.88
N LEU A 13 12.16 -3.02 4.81
CA LEU A 13 13.60 -2.78 4.76
C LEU A 13 14.29 -3.30 6.03
N ALA A 14 13.77 -2.95 7.21
CA ALA A 14 14.34 -3.38 8.49
C ALA A 14 14.32 -4.91 8.65
N ALA A 15 13.26 -5.59 8.20
CA ALA A 15 13.16 -7.04 8.23
C ALA A 15 14.13 -7.72 7.24
N LEU A 16 14.41 -7.09 6.10
CA LEU A 16 15.45 -7.53 5.16
C LEU A 16 16.85 -7.37 5.77
N GLU A 17 17.14 -6.23 6.39
CA GLU A 17 18.43 -5.94 7.05
C GLU A 17 18.67 -6.85 8.26
N ALA A 18 17.62 -7.20 9.00
CA ALA A 18 17.66 -8.13 10.12
C ALA A 18 17.76 -9.61 9.69
N GLY A 19 17.64 -9.91 8.40
CA GLY A 19 17.67 -11.29 7.86
C GLY A 19 16.38 -12.09 8.05
N GLN A 20 15.31 -11.46 8.55
CA GLN A 20 13.99 -12.10 8.73
C GLN A 20 13.21 -12.21 7.42
N LEU A 21 13.54 -11.37 6.44
CA LEU A 21 13.12 -11.52 5.05
C LEU A 21 14.30 -11.82 4.15
N SER A 22 14.06 -12.67 3.15
CA SER A 22 14.96 -12.78 2.01
C SER A 22 14.67 -11.67 1.00
N GLU A 23 15.65 -11.37 0.15
CA GLU A 23 15.48 -10.40 -0.94
C GLU A 23 14.31 -10.76 -1.86
N TRP A 24 14.12 -12.06 -2.12
CA TRP A 24 13.00 -12.55 -2.91
C TRP A 24 11.64 -12.28 -2.22
N ARG A 25 11.54 -12.48 -0.91
CA ARG A 25 10.30 -12.21 -0.17
C ARG A 25 10.00 -10.71 -0.11
N ALA A 26 11.01 -9.87 0.11
CA ALA A 26 10.87 -8.42 -0.02
C ALA A 26 10.42 -8.02 -1.43
N THR A 27 10.90 -8.73 -2.46
CA THR A 27 10.48 -8.51 -3.86
C THR A 27 9.00 -8.79 -4.07
N LEU A 28 8.49 -9.88 -3.49
CA LEU A 28 7.06 -10.22 -3.54
C LEU A 28 6.21 -9.14 -2.87
N ILE A 29 6.60 -8.67 -1.68
CA ILE A 29 5.86 -7.64 -0.93
C ILE A 29 5.76 -6.34 -1.75
N VAL A 30 6.89 -5.86 -2.28
CA VAL A 30 6.90 -4.64 -3.10
C VAL A 30 6.06 -4.80 -4.37
N ARG A 31 6.09 -5.98 -4.99
CA ARG A 31 5.30 -6.26 -6.20
C ARG A 31 3.80 -6.21 -5.90
N GLU A 32 3.33 -6.82 -4.82
CA GLU A 32 1.92 -6.76 -4.44
C GLU A 32 1.49 -5.34 -4.04
N SER A 33 2.39 -4.56 -3.43
CA SER A 33 2.13 -3.16 -3.05
C SER A 33 2.10 -2.18 -4.24
N ALA A 34 2.49 -2.61 -5.45
CA ALA A 34 2.65 -1.71 -6.59
C ALA A 34 1.35 -1.07 -7.08
N CYS A 35 0.19 -1.64 -6.73
CA CYS A 35 -1.13 -1.07 -7.03
C CYS A 35 -1.59 0.00 -6.03
N LEU A 36 -0.87 0.17 -4.93
CA LEU A 36 -1.20 1.08 -3.83
C LEU A 36 -0.55 2.44 -3.99
N ASP A 37 -1.17 3.48 -3.42
CA ASP A 37 -0.53 4.78 -3.23
C ASP A 37 0.47 4.73 -2.05
N VAL A 38 1.29 5.76 -1.90
CA VAL A 38 2.36 5.81 -0.89
C VAL A 38 1.83 5.63 0.54
N GLU A 39 0.67 6.19 0.86
CA GLU A 39 0.06 6.04 2.20
C GLU A 39 -0.37 4.60 2.46
N ASP A 40 -1.05 3.98 1.50
CA ASP A 40 -1.47 2.58 1.59
C ASP A 40 -0.26 1.62 1.59
N ARG A 41 0.81 1.93 0.86
CA ARG A 41 2.06 1.16 0.92
C ARG A 41 2.67 1.17 2.32
N ARG A 42 2.62 2.30 3.03
CA ARG A 42 3.06 2.40 4.43
C ARG A 42 2.17 1.60 5.37
N ALA A 43 0.85 1.62 5.14
CA ALA A 43 -0.09 0.83 5.92
C ALA A 43 0.16 -0.68 5.72
N LEU A 44 0.35 -1.12 4.48
CA LEU A 44 0.73 -2.51 4.16
C LEU A 44 2.04 -2.91 4.83
N ASP A 45 3.06 -2.04 4.75
CA ASP A 45 4.36 -2.27 5.35
C ASP A 45 4.29 -2.45 6.87
N ALA A 46 3.55 -1.56 7.56
CA ALA A 46 3.35 -1.65 8.99
C ALA A 46 2.52 -2.91 9.36
N GLU A 47 1.44 -3.20 8.65
CA GLU A 47 0.59 -4.34 8.99
C GLU A 47 1.30 -5.68 8.77
N LEU A 48 2.04 -5.81 7.67
CA LEU A 48 2.70 -7.05 7.31
C LEU A 48 4.04 -7.26 8.04
N CYS A 49 4.82 -6.19 8.22
CA CYS A 49 6.23 -6.29 8.66
C CYS A 49 6.54 -5.61 9.99
N ALA A 50 5.59 -4.97 10.67
CA ALA A 50 5.88 -4.40 12.00
C ALA A 50 6.24 -5.48 13.03
N ASP A 51 5.60 -6.65 12.95
CA ASP A 51 5.99 -7.82 13.74
C ASP A 51 6.85 -8.77 12.91
N MET A 52 8.17 -8.60 13.00
CA MET A 52 9.13 -9.45 12.31
C MET A 52 9.08 -10.91 12.76
N SER A 53 8.57 -11.20 13.96
CA SER A 53 8.46 -12.58 14.45
C SER A 53 7.32 -13.33 13.75
N ALA A 54 6.28 -12.63 13.32
CA ALA A 54 5.19 -13.22 12.53
C ALA A 54 5.63 -13.64 11.12
N LEU A 55 6.73 -13.07 10.61
CA LEU A 55 7.32 -13.46 9.32
C LEU A 55 8.14 -14.75 9.41
N ASP A 56 8.56 -15.14 10.62
CA ASP A 56 9.34 -16.35 10.84
C ASP A 56 8.49 -17.60 10.57
N GLY A 57 9.10 -18.59 9.91
CA GLY A 57 8.41 -19.80 9.46
C GLY A 57 7.36 -19.61 8.34
N MET A 58 7.11 -18.39 7.85
CA MET A 58 6.29 -18.19 6.66
C MET A 58 7.07 -18.52 5.37
N GLY A 59 6.48 -19.36 4.52
CA GLY A 59 7.02 -19.59 3.17
C GLY A 59 6.66 -18.47 2.20
N ASP A 60 7.34 -18.43 1.05
CA ASP A 60 7.16 -17.40 0.00
C ASP A 60 5.70 -17.23 -0.42
N ALA A 61 4.97 -18.33 -0.61
CA ALA A 61 3.56 -18.31 -0.99
C ALA A 61 2.66 -17.65 0.07
N ARG A 62 2.97 -17.83 1.36
CA ARG A 62 2.20 -17.21 2.44
C ARG A 62 2.48 -15.71 2.52
N ILE A 63 3.73 -15.30 2.32
CA ILE A 63 4.08 -13.87 2.26
C ILE A 63 3.38 -13.18 1.10
N ALA A 64 3.42 -13.76 -0.10
CA ALA A 64 2.73 -13.21 -1.25
C ALA A 64 1.21 -13.13 -1.01
N ALA A 65 0.61 -14.18 -0.45
CA ALA A 65 -0.82 -14.19 -0.15
C ALA A 65 -1.21 -13.14 0.90
N ALA A 66 -0.45 -12.99 1.98
CA ALA A 66 -0.71 -12.00 3.03
C ALA A 66 -0.55 -10.56 2.50
N ALA A 67 0.54 -10.29 1.78
CA ALA A 67 0.76 -8.98 1.16
C ALA A 67 -0.38 -8.63 0.18
N LYS A 68 -0.80 -9.60 -0.64
CA LYS A 68 -1.88 -9.43 -1.60
C LYS A 68 -3.24 -9.17 -0.93
N ASP A 69 -3.55 -9.87 0.15
CA ASP A 69 -4.81 -9.69 0.88
C ASP A 69 -4.92 -8.28 1.48
N ILE A 70 -3.84 -7.82 2.13
CA ILE A 70 -3.75 -6.47 2.68
C ILE A 70 -3.84 -5.42 1.54
N ALA A 71 -3.09 -5.61 0.46
CA ALA A 71 -3.11 -4.70 -0.69
C ALA A 71 -4.51 -4.62 -1.32
N TYR A 72 -5.19 -5.75 -1.48
CA TYR A 72 -6.54 -5.77 -2.03
C TYR A 72 -7.52 -4.97 -1.18
N ARG A 73 -7.47 -5.15 0.15
CA ARG A 73 -8.32 -4.42 1.10
C ARG A 73 -8.05 -2.93 1.08
N LEU A 74 -6.78 -2.51 1.11
CA LEU A 74 -6.39 -1.09 1.10
C LEU A 74 -6.77 -0.42 -0.23
N ASN A 75 -6.51 -1.08 -1.36
CA ASN A 75 -6.88 -0.55 -2.67
C ASN A 75 -8.40 -0.36 -2.81
N ALA A 76 -9.20 -1.30 -2.30
CA ALA A 76 -10.66 -1.15 -2.29
C ALA A 76 -11.10 0.09 -1.51
N GLN A 77 -10.51 0.33 -0.33
CA GLN A 77 -10.80 1.51 0.48
C GLN A 77 -10.40 2.80 -0.25
N ALA A 78 -9.19 2.85 -0.82
CA ALA A 78 -8.70 4.00 -1.57
C ALA A 78 -9.60 4.36 -2.77
N VAL A 79 -10.13 3.35 -3.48
CA VAL A 79 -11.08 3.57 -4.58
C VAL A 79 -12.39 4.17 -4.08
N VAL A 80 -12.93 3.68 -2.96
CA VAL A 80 -14.16 4.22 -2.35
C VAL A 80 -13.95 5.67 -1.91
N ASP A 81 -12.84 5.97 -1.24
CA ASP A 81 -12.53 7.30 -0.74
C ASP A 81 -12.35 8.30 -1.88
N ARG A 82 -11.66 7.90 -2.96
CA ARG A 82 -11.54 8.71 -4.18
C ARG A 82 -12.90 8.93 -4.85
N ALA A 83 -13.77 7.92 -4.91
CA ALA A 83 -15.10 8.04 -5.49
C ALA A 83 -15.99 8.99 -4.67
N ALA A 84 -15.92 8.92 -3.34
CA ALA A 84 -16.62 9.83 -2.43
C ALA A 84 -16.12 11.28 -2.58
N LYS A 85 -14.81 11.48 -2.66
CA LYS A 85 -14.20 12.80 -2.89
C LYS A 85 -14.58 13.38 -4.26
N ALA A 86 -14.53 12.57 -5.32
CA ALA A 86 -14.95 12.99 -6.66
C ALA A 86 -16.45 13.35 -6.73
N ALA A 87 -17.30 12.70 -5.93
CA ALA A 87 -18.70 13.09 -5.79
C ALA A 87 -18.85 14.46 -5.10
N SER A 88 -18.03 14.76 -4.09
CA SER A 88 -18.01 16.05 -3.40
C SER A 88 -17.40 17.18 -4.25
N GLU A 89 -16.44 16.88 -5.13
CA GLU A 89 -15.77 17.87 -5.99
C GLU A 89 -16.55 18.22 -7.28
N ARG A 90 -17.63 17.50 -7.61
CA ARG A 90 -18.59 17.89 -8.67
C ARG A 90 -19.48 19.08 -8.27
N THR A 91 -18.93 20.07 -7.58
CA THR A 91 -19.58 21.37 -7.45
C THR A 91 -19.43 22.11 -8.77
N VAL A 92 -20.41 21.92 -9.66
CA VAL A 92 -20.59 22.75 -10.86
C VAL A 92 -20.80 24.18 -10.38
N THR A 93 -19.82 25.05 -10.59
CA THR A 93 -20.01 26.49 -10.44
C THR A 93 -20.77 27.00 -11.66
N ILE A 94 -22.09 27.01 -11.57
CA ILE A 94 -22.94 27.68 -12.58
C ILE A 94 -22.69 29.18 -12.41
N ARG A 95 -21.92 29.78 -13.32
CA ARG A 95 -21.85 31.24 -13.43
C ARG A 95 -23.19 31.70 -14.04
N PRO A 96 -24.02 32.51 -13.36
CA PRO A 96 -25.19 33.08 -14.00
C PRO A 96 -24.70 34.01 -15.11
N ALA A 97 -25.10 33.73 -16.36
CA ALA A 97 -24.89 34.66 -17.45
C ALA A 97 -25.68 35.94 -17.16
N ARG A 98 -24.99 37.09 -17.16
CA ARG A 98 -25.59 38.42 -17.03
C ARG A 98 -26.63 38.61 -18.15
N THR A 99 -27.86 38.88 -17.76
CA THR A 99 -28.95 39.33 -18.61
C THR A 99 -28.68 40.76 -19.11
N PRO A 100 -28.87 41.09 -20.40
CA PRO A 100 -29.17 42.46 -20.83
C PRO A 100 -30.65 42.81 -20.61
#